data_AF-W5RZN1-F1
#
_entry.id   AF-W5RZN1-F1
#
_cell.length_a   1.000
_cell.length_b   1.000
_cell.length_c   1.000
_cell.angle_alpha   90.00
_cell.angle_beta   90.00
_cell.angle_gamma   90.00
#
_symmetry.space_group_name_H-M   'P 1'
#
loop_
_entity.id
_entity.type
_entity.pdbx_description
1 polymer ?
#
loop_
_entity_poly.entity_id
_entity_poly.type
_entity_poly.pdbx_seq_one_letter_code
_entity_poly.pdbx_strand_id
1 'polypeptide(L)'
;VKAVMDTVFSDFQDHRLPAPVRIALACCLNMCGAVHCSDIGIVGIHRKPPMIDHEWTDQLCEIPLAVASCPTAAVRPTKVELDGKKVNTIAIKNERCMY
;
A
#
# COMPACT_ATOMS: atom_id res chain seq x y z
N VAL A 1 9.54 5.51 13.48
CA VAL A 1 9.15 5.55 14.91
C VAL A 1 10.09 6.40 15.76
N LYS A 2 11.42 6.19 15.71
CA LYS A 2 12.42 6.95 16.49
C LYS A 2 12.23 8.48 16.47
N ALA A 3 12.17 9.09 15.29
CA ALA A 3 12.06 10.55 15.16
C ALA A 3 10.81 11.14 15.85
N VAL A 4 9.68 10.42 15.82
CA VAL A 4 8.45 10.85 16.50
C VAL A 4 8.64 10.79 18.02
N MET A 5 9.14 9.66 18.53
CA MET A 5 9.37 9.48 19.97
C MET A 5 10.41 10.45 20.54
N ASP A 6 11.44 10.81 19.77
CA ASP A 6 12.42 11.82 20.19
C ASP A 6 11.79 13.21 20.37
N THR A 7 10.80 13.54 19.53
CA THR A 7 10.11 14.83 19.57
C THR A 7 9.11 14.90 20.73
N VAL A 8 8.44 13.79 21.04
CA VAL A 8 7.43 13.72 22.12
C VAL A 8 7.99 13.16 23.43
N PHE A 9 9.31 13.03 23.56
CA PHE A 9 9.92 12.38 24.72
C PHE A 9 9.61 13.07 26.05
N SER A 10 9.53 14.40 26.05
CA SER A 10 9.12 15.17 27.25
C SER A 10 7.70 14.83 27.69
N ASP A 11 6.79 14.57 26.74
CA ASP A 11 5.39 14.21 27.00
C ASP A 11 5.24 12.76 27.45
N PHE A 12 6.23 11.93 27.17
CA PHE A 12 6.28 10.56 27.66
C PHE A 12 6.76 10.47 29.12
N GLN A 13 7.62 11.40 29.54
CA GLN A 13 8.16 11.45 30.91
C GLN A 13 7.21 12.10 31.92
N ASP A 14 6.28 12.94 31.46
CA ASP A 14 5.35 13.70 32.30
C ASP A 14 3.88 13.43 31.93
N HIS A 15 2.97 13.54 32.90
CA HIS A 15 1.53 13.28 32.73
C HIS A 15 0.73 14.58 32.55
N ARG A 16 1.15 15.46 31.65
CA ARG A 16 0.51 16.77 31.43
C ARG A 16 -0.74 16.75 30.53
N LEU A 17 -0.97 15.65 29.81
CA LEU A 17 -2.05 15.54 28.84
C LEU A 17 -3.39 15.17 29.52
N PRO A 18 -4.55 15.64 28.98
CA PRO A 18 -5.85 15.40 29.59
C PRO A 18 -6.29 13.93 29.56
N ALA A 19 -5.73 13.14 28.66
CA ALA A 19 -5.97 11.71 28.52
C ALA A 19 -4.75 11.03 27.86
N PRO A 20 -4.63 9.68 27.94
CA PRO A 20 -3.59 8.95 27.22
C PRO A 20 -3.73 9.14 25.71
N VAL A 21 -2.65 9.56 25.04
CA VAL A 21 -2.59 9.70 23.58
C VAL A 21 -1.84 8.52 22.98
N ARG A 22 -2.50 7.76 22.11
CA ARG A 22 -1.92 6.61 21.40
C ARG A 22 -1.48 7.03 20.01
N ILE A 23 -0.18 6.92 19.75
CA ILE A 23 0.41 7.18 18.43
C ILE A 23 0.79 5.84 17.81
N ALA A 24 0.26 5.54 16.62
CA ALA A 24 0.59 4.34 15.88
C ALA A 24 1.06 4.65 14.46
N LEU A 25 1.91 3.77 13.93
CA LEU A 25 2.48 3.91 12.59
C LEU A 25 2.37 2.60 11.81
N ALA A 26 1.95 2.70 10.55
CA ALA A 26 1.97 1.61 9.58
C ALA A 26 2.74 2.07 8.34
N CYS A 27 3.58 1.19 7.82
CA CYS A 27 4.40 1.46 6.66
C CYS A 27 3.62 1.41 5.33
N CYS A 28 2.45 0.76 5.31
CA CYS A 28 1.55 0.70 4.17
C CYS A 28 0.08 0.65 4.60
N LEU A 29 -0.83 0.68 3.63
CA LEU A 29 -2.28 0.67 3.86
C LEU A 29 -2.86 -0.69 4.29
N ASN A 30 -2.03 -1.72 4.44
CA ASN A 30 -2.44 -2.92 5.19
C ASN A 30 -2.64 -2.60 6.68
N MET A 31 -2.17 -1.43 7.15
CA MET A 31 -2.45 -0.87 8.47
C MET A 31 -2.18 -1.85 9.62
N CYS A 32 -1.14 -2.68 9.50
CA CYS A 32 -0.79 -3.66 10.52
C CYS A 32 -0.60 -2.98 11.88
N GLY A 33 -1.35 -3.43 12.89
CA GLY A 33 -1.39 -2.83 14.22
C GLY A 33 -2.64 -1.97 14.44
N ALA A 34 -2.48 -0.86 15.18
CA ALA A 34 -3.59 -0.06 15.70
C ALA A 34 -3.83 1.26 14.96
N VAL A 35 -3.26 1.46 13.77
CA VAL A 35 -3.25 2.77 13.10
C VAL A 35 -4.66 3.28 12.77
N HIS A 36 -5.58 2.37 12.48
CA HIS A 36 -6.98 2.70 12.16
C HIS A 36 -7.82 3.07 13.39
N CYS A 37 -7.31 2.87 14.61
CA CYS A 37 -8.03 3.10 15.87
C CYS A 37 -7.19 3.83 16.93
N SER A 38 -6.11 4.50 16.51
CA SER A 38 -5.24 5.32 17.36
C SER A 38 -5.69 6.78 17.35
N ASP A 39 -5.41 7.51 18.42
CA ASP A 39 -5.67 8.95 18.50
C ASP A 39 -4.90 9.71 17.40
N ILE A 40 -3.67 9.27 17.13
CA ILE A 40 -2.86 9.74 15.99
C ILE A 40 -2.34 8.53 15.21
N GLY A 41 -2.83 8.38 13.98
CA GLY A 41 -2.39 7.35 13.04
C GLY A 41 -1.50 7.91 11.92
N ILE A 42 -0.31 7.33 11.74
CA ILE A 42 0.60 7.65 10.64
C ILE A 42 0.62 6.48 9.65
N VAL A 43 0.20 6.71 8.41
CA VAL A 43 0.17 5.67 7.36
C VAL A 43 1.04 6.09 6.19
N GLY A 44 1.93 5.18 5.76
CA GLY A 44 2.65 5.32 4.50
C GLY A 44 1.73 5.04 3.31
N ILE A 45 1.67 5.96 2.35
CA ILE A 45 0.89 5.82 1.11
C ILE A 45 1.80 5.90 -0.12
N HIS A 46 1.39 5.21 -1.18
CA HIS A 46 2.02 5.34 -2.50
C HIS A 46 1.31 6.45 -3.29
N ARG A 47 1.95 6.96 -4.34
CA ARG A 47 1.41 8.03 -5.21
C ARG A 47 1.72 7.81 -6.69
N LYS A 48 2.17 6.59 -7.03
CA LYS A 48 2.38 6.17 -8.41
C LYS A 48 1.77 4.78 -8.62
N PRO A 49 1.14 4.52 -9.79
CA PRO A 49 0.69 3.19 -10.14
C PRO A 49 1.85 2.20 -10.19
N PRO A 50 1.60 0.90 -9.94
CA PRO A 50 2.66 -0.10 -9.98
C PRO A 50 3.19 -0.27 -11.41
N MET A 51 4.49 -0.52 -11.52
CA MET A 51 5.13 -0.90 -12.78
C MET A 51 4.81 -2.36 -13.09
N ILE A 52 4.52 -2.66 -14.35
CA ILE A 52 4.14 -4.01 -14.78
C ILE A 52 5.35 -4.65 -15.44
N ASP A 53 5.75 -5.81 -14.92
CA ASP A 53 6.76 -6.66 -15.54
C ASP A 53 6.08 -7.71 -16.41
N HIS A 54 5.95 -7.42 -17.71
CA HIS A 54 5.24 -8.26 -18.65
C HIS A 54 5.90 -9.62 -18.90
N GLU A 55 7.20 -9.77 -18.64
CA GLU A 55 7.95 -11.03 -18.86
C GLU A 55 7.59 -12.08 -17.81
N TRP A 56 7.46 -11.64 -16.55
CA TRP A 56 7.32 -12.52 -15.40
C TRP A 56 5.90 -12.63 -14.84
N THR A 57 4.98 -11.75 -15.25
CA THR A 57 3.61 -11.72 -14.72
C THR A 57 2.89 -13.07 -14.84
N ASP A 58 2.93 -13.74 -16.00
CA ASP A 58 2.24 -15.02 -16.22
C ASP A 58 2.90 -16.18 -15.45
N GLN A 59 4.20 -16.06 -15.17
CA GLN A 59 5.00 -17.12 -14.54
C GLN A 59 4.92 -17.09 -13.01
N LEU A 60 4.79 -15.88 -12.43
CA LEU A 60 4.83 -15.67 -10.98
C LEU A 60 3.45 -15.40 -10.37
N CYS A 61 2.49 -14.91 -11.14
CA CYS A 61 1.22 -14.45 -10.62
C CYS A 61 0.04 -15.21 -11.21
N GLU A 62 -0.90 -15.62 -10.36
CA GLU A 62 -2.22 -16.05 -10.82
C GLU A 62 -3.04 -14.81 -11.21
N ILE A 63 -3.20 -14.57 -12.52
CA ILE A 63 -3.88 -13.38 -13.07
C ILE A 63 -5.27 -13.12 -12.42
N PRO A 64 -6.14 -14.13 -12.19
CA PRO A 64 -7.41 -13.91 -11.53
C PRO A 64 -7.29 -13.34 -10.11
N LEU A 65 -6.27 -13.75 -9.34
CA LEU A 65 -6.01 -13.22 -8.01
C LEU A 65 -5.56 -11.76 -8.07
N ALA A 66 -4.68 -11.42 -9.02
CA ALA A 66 -4.25 -10.05 -9.22
C ALA A 66 -5.42 -9.12 -9.60
N VAL A 67 -6.34 -9.59 -10.47
CA VAL A 67 -7.54 -8.84 -10.83
C VAL A 67 -8.48 -8.66 -9.62
N ALA A 68 -8.76 -9.74 -8.88
CA ALA A 68 -9.67 -9.72 -7.74
C ALA A 68 -9.13 -8.90 -6.56
N SER A 69 -7.81 -8.76 -6.43
CA SER A 69 -7.18 -7.95 -5.37
C SER A 69 -7.43 -6.45 -5.49
N CYS A 70 -7.85 -5.95 -6.65
CA CYS A 70 -7.99 -4.51 -6.91
C CYS A 70 -9.35 -3.97 -6.42
N PRO A 71 -9.40 -3.13 -5.38
CA PRO A 71 -10.67 -2.63 -4.84
C PRO A 71 -11.43 -1.71 -5.80
N THR A 72 -10.72 -1.01 -6.68
CA THR A 72 -11.28 -0.05 -7.65
C THR A 72 -11.47 -0.63 -9.06
N ALA A 73 -11.23 -1.94 -9.23
CA ALA A 73 -11.29 -2.63 -10.52
C ALA A 73 -10.47 -1.91 -11.63
N ALA A 74 -9.27 -1.45 -11.28
CA ALA A 74 -8.31 -0.83 -12.20
C ALA A 74 -7.50 -1.85 -13.01
N VAL A 75 -7.34 -3.07 -12.49
CA VAL A 75 -6.58 -4.17 -13.10
C VAL A 75 -7.49 -4.99 -14.01
N ARG A 76 -7.03 -5.28 -15.24
CA ARG A 76 -7.71 -6.16 -16.19
C ARG A 76 -6.73 -7.14 -16.83
N PRO A 77 -7.16 -8.36 -17.18
CA PRO A 77 -6.34 -9.28 -17.94
C PRO A 77 -6.17 -8.77 -19.39
N THR A 78 -4.98 -8.94 -19.95
CA THR A 78 -4.67 -8.59 -21.33
C THR A 78 -3.61 -9.53 -21.91
N LYS A 79 -3.32 -9.40 -23.20
CA LYS A 79 -2.24 -10.13 -23.87
C LYS A 79 -1.34 -9.12 -24.55
N VAL A 80 -0.03 -9.24 -24.33
CA VAL A 80 0.99 -8.36 -24.93
C VAL A 80 1.96 -9.23 -25.72
N GLU A 81 2.49 -8.70 -26.81
CA GLU A 81 3.57 -9.34 -27.57
C GLU A 81 4.92 -8.91 -27.00
N LEU A 82 5.68 -9.88 -26.49
CA LEU A 82 7.03 -9.71 -25.98
C LEU A 82 7.93 -10.70 -26.74
N ASP A 83 8.98 -10.21 -27.41
CA ASP A 83 9.93 -11.02 -28.18
C ASP A 83 9.29 -12.00 -29.18
N GLY A 84 8.20 -11.55 -29.83
CA GLY A 84 7.46 -12.35 -30.82
C GLY A 84 6.56 -13.44 -30.22
N LYS A 85 6.44 -13.53 -28.89
CA LYS A 85 5.51 -14.42 -28.18
C LYS A 85 4.37 -13.63 -27.55
N LYS A 86 3.15 -14.15 -27.67
CA LYS A 86 1.97 -13.61 -26.98
C LYS A 86 1.96 -14.13 -25.54
N VAL A 87 2.24 -13.24 -24.59
CA VAL A 87 2.20 -13.54 -23.16
C VAL A 87 0.92 -13.00 -22.54
N ASN A 88 0.34 -13.74 -21.59
CA ASN A 88 -0.79 -13.22 -20.80
C ASN A 88 -0.22 -12.29 -19.73
N THR A 89 -0.82 -11.12 -19.57
CA THR A 89 -0.36 -10.14 -18.59
C THR A 89 -1.56 -9.31 -18.11
N ILE A 90 -1.30 -8.30 -17.29
CA ILE A 90 -2.31 -7.37 -16.81
C ILE A 90 -2.12 -5.99 -17.42
N ALA A 91 -3.21 -5.25 -17.55
CA ALA A 91 -3.18 -3.81 -17.84
C ALA A 91 -3.85 -3.07 -16.69
N ILE A 92 -3.31 -1.90 -16.34
CA ILE A 92 -3.79 -1.06 -15.26
C ILE A 92 -4.30 0.26 -15.83
N LYS A 93 -5.52 0.63 -15.48
CA LYS A 93 -6.08 1.95 -15.82
C LYS A 93 -5.66 2.96 -14.75
N ASN A 94 -4.73 3.86 -15.08
CA ASN A 94 -4.20 4.85 -14.15
C ASN A 94 -5.28 5.77 -13.57
N GLU A 95 -6.34 6.10 -14.34
CA GLU A 95 -7.43 6.95 -13.83
C GLU A 95 -8.24 6.28 -12.70
N ARG A 96 -8.19 4.95 -12.59
CA ARG A 96 -8.88 4.18 -11.55
C ARG A 96 -7.94 3.70 -10.44
N CYS A 97 -6.63 3.76 -10.65
CA CYS A 97 -5.66 3.39 -9.63
C CYS A 97 -5.59 4.53 -8.60
N MET A 98 -5.63 4.19 -7.31
CA MET A 98 -5.59 5.17 -6.22
C MET A 98 -4.17 5.53 -5.76
N TYR A 99 -3.16 4.87 -6.33
CA TYR A 99 -1.75 5.18 -6.18
C TYR A 99 -1.20 5.33 -7.58
#